data_AF-A0A366KBJ3-F1
#
_entry.id   AF-A0A366KBJ3-F1
#
_cell.length_a   1.000
_cell.length_b   1.000
_cell.length_c   1.000
_cell.angle_alpha   90.00
_cell.angle_beta   90.00
_cell.angle_gamma   90.00
#
_symmetry.space_group_name_H-M   'P 1'
#
loop_
_entity.id
_entity.type
_entity.pdbx_description
1 polymer ?
#
loop_
_entity_poly.entity_id
_entity_poly.type
_entity_poly.pdbx_seq_one_letter_code
_entity_poly.pdbx_strand_id
1 'polypeptide(L)'
;MPLARADRGGYTTYLPIGELASIFKSSQQYQAAATGLIILAGKEYGMGSSRDWAAKGVKILGIRAVIAESYERIHRSNLAMMGLVPLNYLDGQNAETLGLDGSESFYIQLPNQPQPRQRVRVRTSRSDGG
;
A
#
# COMPACT_ATOMS: atom_id res chain seq x y z
N MET A 1 -14.07 6.91 8.09
CA MET A 1 -14.07 7.82 6.92
C MET A 1 -12.85 7.45 6.09
N PRO A 2 -12.94 7.19 4.77
CA PRO A 2 -11.78 6.74 3.99
C PRO A 2 -10.67 7.82 3.97
N LEU A 3 -9.42 7.40 4.14
CA LEU A 3 -8.25 8.29 4.25
C LEU A 3 -7.99 9.12 2.98
N ALA A 4 -8.52 8.67 1.86
CA ALA A 4 -8.64 9.41 0.62
C ALA A 4 -10.12 9.60 0.29
N ARG A 5 -10.54 10.84 -0.01
CA ARG A 5 -11.87 11.07 -0.54
C ARG A 5 -11.89 10.76 -2.03
N ALA A 6 -12.84 9.93 -2.46
CA ALA A 6 -12.99 9.52 -3.86
C ALA A 6 -13.24 10.69 -4.83
N ASP A 7 -13.66 11.87 -4.33
CA ASP A 7 -13.92 13.08 -5.12
C ASP A 7 -12.66 13.94 -5.40
N ARG A 8 -11.52 13.65 -4.76
CA ARG A 8 -10.26 14.39 -4.95
C ARG A 8 -9.08 13.43 -5.15
N GLY A 9 -8.98 12.89 -6.36
CA GLY A 9 -7.78 12.15 -6.79
C GLY A 9 -6.50 12.94 -6.51
N GLY A 10 -5.47 12.27 -5.99
CA GLY A 10 -4.18 12.89 -5.68
C GLY A 10 -4.01 13.43 -4.25
N TYR A 11 -5.01 13.32 -3.39
CA TYR A 11 -4.95 13.71 -1.97
C TYR A 11 -5.09 12.50 -1.04
N THR A 12 -4.53 12.62 0.16
CA THR A 12 -4.62 11.65 1.24
C THR A 12 -4.51 12.34 2.60
N THR A 13 -4.80 11.63 3.67
CA THR A 13 -4.63 12.12 5.04
C THR A 13 -3.26 11.72 5.59
N TYR A 14 -2.49 12.70 6.04
CA TYR A 14 -1.29 12.47 6.85
C TYR A 14 -1.74 12.14 8.28
N LEU A 15 -1.77 10.84 8.58
CA LEU A 15 -2.38 10.27 9.79
C LEU A 15 -1.87 10.85 11.11
N PRO A 16 -0.55 11.12 11.31
CA PRO A 16 -0.03 11.56 12.61
C PRO A 16 -0.69 12.82 13.17
N ILE A 17 -1.20 13.71 12.30
CA ILE A 17 -1.88 14.95 12.68
C ILE A 17 -3.25 15.14 12.01
N GLY A 18 -3.73 14.15 11.25
CA GLY A 18 -5.01 14.22 10.54
C GLY A 18 -5.08 15.28 9.42
N GLU A 19 -3.94 15.71 8.86
CA GLU A 19 -3.90 16.76 7.83
C GLU A 19 -4.24 16.19 6.44
N LEU A 20 -5.20 16.81 5.74
CA LEU A 20 -5.42 16.51 4.32
C LEU A 20 -4.35 17.19 3.47
N ALA A 21 -3.56 16.40 2.74
CA ALA A 21 -2.47 16.88 1.90
C ALA A 21 -2.40 16.10 0.57
N SER A 22 -1.60 16.59 -0.38
CA SER A 22 -1.33 15.82 -1.59
C SER A 22 -0.60 14.51 -1.23
N ILE A 23 -0.77 13.47 -2.03
CA ILE A 23 -0.06 12.19 -1.86
C ILE A 23 1.46 12.43 -1.83
N PHE A 24 1.96 13.31 -2.70
CA PHE A 24 3.38 13.64 -2.75
C PHE A 24 3.86 14.31 -1.45
N LYS A 25 3.17 15.35 -0.96
CA LYS A 25 3.54 16.04 0.29
C LYS A 25 3.51 15.06 1.47
N SER A 26 2.43 14.27 1.59
CA SER A 26 2.30 13.26 2.65
C SER A 26 3.43 12.24 2.59
N SER A 27 3.80 11.80 1.39
CA SER A 27 4.91 10.86 1.19
C SER A 27 6.25 11.42 1.67
N GLN A 28 6.52 12.71 1.41
CA GLN A 28 7.73 13.37 1.89
C GLN A 28 7.76 13.47 3.42
N GLN A 29 6.61 13.77 4.05
CA GLN A 29 6.50 13.82 5.51
C GLN A 29 6.79 12.45 6.15
N TYR A 30 6.21 11.37 5.62
CA TYR A 30 6.51 10.02 6.11
C TYR A 30 7.97 9.60 5.88
N GLN A 31 8.56 9.95 4.73
CA GLN A 31 9.97 9.69 4.46
C GLN A 31 10.89 10.45 5.44
N ALA A 32 10.60 11.72 5.72
CA ALA A 32 11.35 12.51 6.70
C ALA A 32 11.22 11.94 8.13
N ALA A 33 10.07 11.36 8.46
CA ALA A 33 9.81 10.65 9.71
C ALA A 33 10.29 9.18 9.71
N ALA A 34 11.06 8.75 8.69
CA ALA A 34 11.54 7.38 8.51
C ALA A 34 10.45 6.29 8.63
N THR A 35 9.20 6.64 8.31
CA THR A 35 8.04 5.75 8.40
C THR A 35 7.77 5.11 7.06
N GLY A 36 7.74 3.78 7.02
CA GLY A 36 7.45 3.03 5.80
C GLY A 36 6.00 3.19 5.35
N LEU A 37 5.78 3.30 4.05
CA LEU A 37 4.44 3.38 3.45
C LEU A 37 4.04 2.09 2.74
N ILE A 38 2.74 1.77 2.79
CA ILE A 38 2.12 0.73 2.00
C ILE A 38 0.89 1.26 1.25
N ILE A 39 0.43 0.53 0.24
CA ILE A 39 -0.88 0.75 -0.40
C ILE A 39 -1.78 -0.44 -0.08
N LEU A 40 -3.03 -0.17 0.29
CA LEU A 40 -4.12 -1.15 0.21
C LEU A 40 -4.92 -0.89 -1.06
N ALA A 41 -5.20 -1.93 -1.85
CA ALA A 41 -5.92 -1.82 -3.11
C ALA A 41 -6.94 -2.96 -3.29
N GLY A 42 -7.93 -2.71 -4.14
CA GLY A 42 -8.94 -3.70 -4.52
C GLY A 42 -8.44 -4.61 -5.65
N LYS A 43 -9.36 -4.97 -6.54
CA LYS A 43 -9.08 -5.83 -7.70
C LYS A 43 -8.40 -5.06 -8.83
N GLU A 44 -7.68 -5.80 -9.67
CA GLU A 44 -7.08 -5.34 -10.93
C GLU A 44 -6.12 -4.15 -10.76
N TYR A 45 -5.40 -4.09 -9.64
CA TYR A 45 -4.45 -3.02 -9.38
C TYR A 45 -3.37 -2.94 -10.46
N GLY A 46 -3.20 -1.74 -11.02
CA GLY A 46 -2.23 -1.47 -12.09
C GLY A 46 -2.73 -1.69 -13.51
N MET A 47 -4.05 -1.77 -13.73
CA MET A 47 -4.63 -1.75 -15.07
C MET A 47 -4.32 -0.42 -15.79
N GLY A 48 -4.16 -0.47 -17.12
CA GLY A 48 -3.88 0.69 -17.97
C GLY A 48 -2.53 0.61 -18.69
N SER A 49 -2.27 1.50 -19.65
CA SER A 49 -1.11 1.41 -20.54
C SER A 49 0.23 1.85 -19.91
N SER A 50 0.22 2.80 -18.98
CA SER A 50 1.43 3.43 -18.40
C SER A 50 2.07 2.65 -17.24
N ARG A 51 2.23 1.33 -17.39
CA ARG A 51 2.56 0.40 -16.29
C ARG A 51 3.95 0.60 -15.67
N ASP A 52 4.95 0.92 -16.48
CA ASP A 52 6.33 1.11 -16.01
C ASP A 52 6.48 2.40 -15.19
N TRP A 53 5.85 3.48 -15.66
CA TRP A 53 5.80 4.75 -14.94
C TRP A 53 5.00 4.65 -13.65
N ALA A 54 3.92 3.87 -13.63
CA ALA A 54 3.15 3.63 -12.42
C ALA A 54 4.01 2.99 -11.31
N ALA A 55 4.78 1.95 -11.61
CA ALA A 55 5.63 1.30 -10.61
C ALA A 55 6.77 2.22 -10.10
N LYS A 56 7.39 3.01 -11.00
CA LYS A 56 8.40 4.01 -10.62
C LYS A 56 7.81 5.10 -9.71
N GLY A 57 6.60 5.57 -10.02
CA GLY A 57 5.89 6.56 -9.19
C GLY A 57 5.68 6.05 -7.77
N VAL A 58 5.23 4.79 -7.62
CA VAL A 58 5.06 4.16 -6.31
C VAL A 58 6.39 4.11 -5.53
N LYS A 59 7.51 3.78 -6.20
CA LYS A 59 8.85 3.79 -5.58
C LYS A 59 9.28 5.19 -5.12
N ILE A 60 9.06 6.22 -5.93
CA ILE A 60 9.43 7.62 -5.62
C ILE A 60 8.68 8.13 -4.38
N LEU A 61 7.44 7.69 -4.17
CA LEU A 61 6.65 8.00 -2.98
C LEU A 61 7.14 7.27 -1.71
N GLY A 62 8.20 6.47 -1.79
CA GLY A 62 8.76 5.77 -0.62
C GLY A 62 7.95 4.56 -0.16
N ILE A 63 7.03 4.08 -1.01
CA ILE A 63 6.19 2.91 -0.72
C ILE A 63 7.05 1.65 -0.77
N ARG A 64 6.81 0.76 0.20
CA ARG A 64 7.61 -0.47 0.42
C ARG A 64 6.86 -1.73 0.00
N ALA A 65 5.53 -1.72 0.13
CA ALA A 65 4.69 -2.84 -0.25
C ALA A 65 3.33 -2.36 -0.77
N VAL A 66 2.69 -3.19 -1.57
CA VAL A 66 1.29 -3.02 -1.99
C VAL A 66 0.56 -4.30 -1.57
N ILE A 67 -0.62 -4.17 -0.99
CA ILE A 67 -1.50 -5.29 -0.65
C ILE A 67 -2.79 -5.11 -1.45
N ALA A 68 -3.05 -6.00 -2.41
CA ALA A 68 -4.18 -5.91 -3.32
C ALA A 68 -5.01 -7.20 -3.36
N GLU A 69 -6.28 -7.13 -3.78
CA GLU A 69 -7.06 -8.34 -4.05
C GLU A 69 -6.51 -9.06 -5.30
N SER A 70 -6.24 -8.29 -6.36
CA SER A 70 -5.59 -8.82 -7.56
C SER A 70 -4.79 -7.73 -8.27
N TYR A 71 -3.85 -8.17 -9.11
CA TYR A 71 -2.97 -7.29 -9.89
C TYR A 71 -3.15 -7.55 -11.38
N GLU A 72 -2.94 -6.50 -12.18
CA GLU A 72 -2.57 -6.70 -13.57
C GLU A 72 -1.17 -7.38 -13.63
N ARG A 73 -1.03 -8.39 -14.48
CA ARG A 73 0.12 -9.30 -14.53
C ARG A 73 1.45 -8.56 -14.75
N ILE A 74 1.50 -7.61 -15.69
CA ILE A 74 2.72 -6.88 -16.03
C ILE A 74 3.07 -5.90 -14.89
N HIS A 75 2.09 -5.16 -14.38
CA HIS A 75 2.30 -4.22 -13.29
C HIS A 75 2.85 -4.89 -12.03
N ARG A 76 2.35 -6.09 -11.68
CA ARG A 76 2.89 -6.88 -10.55
C ARG A 76 4.39 -7.13 -10.68
N SER A 77 4.83 -7.55 -11.86
CA SER A 77 6.26 -7.80 -12.13
C SER A 77 7.08 -6.51 -12.05
N ASN A 78 6.54 -5.39 -12.53
CA ASN A 78 7.21 -4.10 -12.45
C ASN A 78 7.44 -3.64 -11.00
N LEU A 79 6.45 -3.80 -10.12
CA LEU A 79 6.60 -3.51 -8.69
C LEU A 79 7.72 -4.35 -8.07
N ALA A 80 7.74 -5.65 -8.35
CA ALA A 80 8.76 -6.56 -7.85
C ALA A 80 10.17 -6.17 -8.36
N MET A 81 10.31 -5.83 -9.64
CA MET A 81 11.58 -5.36 -10.22
C MET A 81 12.06 -4.04 -9.62
N MET A 82 11.16 -3.18 -9.15
CA MET A 82 11.50 -1.94 -8.43
C MET A 82 11.82 -2.17 -6.93
N GLY A 83 11.79 -3.42 -6.48
CA GLY A 83 12.05 -3.82 -5.10
C GLY A 83 10.89 -3.50 -4.15
N LEU A 84 9.66 -3.41 -4.65
CA LEU A 84 8.46 -3.38 -3.83
C LEU A 84 7.92 -4.80 -3.65
N VAL A 85 7.22 -5.02 -2.53
CA VAL A 85 6.59 -6.31 -2.25
C VAL A 85 5.11 -6.28 -2.66
N PRO A 86 4.71 -6.92 -3.78
CA PRO A 86 3.31 -7.08 -4.13
C PRO A 86 2.71 -8.28 -3.38
N LEU A 87 1.82 -8.01 -2.44
CA LEU A 87 1.08 -9.01 -1.66
C LEU A 87 -0.35 -9.11 -2.16
N ASN A 88 -0.84 -10.33 -2.26
CA ASN A 88 -2.26 -10.59 -2.47
C ASN A 88 -2.92 -10.92 -1.13
N TYR A 89 -4.15 -10.45 -0.93
CA TYR A 89 -5.03 -11.04 0.07
C TYR A 89 -5.25 -12.53 -0.24
N LEU A 90 -5.60 -13.32 0.78
CA LEU A 90 -6.03 -14.69 0.55
C LEU A 90 -7.39 -14.72 -0.14
N ASP A 91 -7.73 -15.85 -0.75
CA ASP A 91 -9.01 -16.03 -1.42
C ASP A 91 -10.18 -15.72 -0.47
N GLY A 92 -11.09 -14.84 -0.91
CA GLY A 92 -12.22 -14.37 -0.11
C GLY A 92 -11.90 -13.28 0.92
N GLN A 93 -10.65 -12.82 1.02
CA GLN A 93 -10.25 -11.69 1.88
C GLN A 93 -10.01 -10.41 1.08
N ASN A 94 -10.27 -9.28 1.72
CA ASN A 94 -9.96 -7.93 1.26
C ASN A 94 -9.89 -6.99 2.47
N ALA A 95 -9.67 -5.69 2.24
CA ALA A 95 -9.62 -4.72 3.33
C ALA A 95 -10.93 -4.69 4.15
N GLU A 96 -12.09 -4.70 3.49
CA GLU A 96 -13.41 -4.59 4.13
C GLU A 96 -13.73 -5.80 5.01
N THR A 97 -13.58 -7.02 4.48
CA THR A 97 -13.83 -8.29 5.20
C THR A 97 -12.90 -8.47 6.40
N LEU A 98 -11.72 -7.84 6.38
CA LEU A 98 -10.77 -7.83 7.48
C LEU A 98 -10.91 -6.62 8.41
N GLY A 99 -11.87 -5.72 8.15
CA GLY A 99 -12.11 -4.52 8.95
C GLY A 99 -10.99 -3.47 8.90
N LEU A 100 -10.19 -3.48 7.83
CA LEU A 100 -9.06 -2.57 7.64
C LEU A 100 -9.55 -1.27 6.98
N ASP A 101 -9.32 -0.14 7.64
CA ASP A 101 -9.64 1.18 7.09
C ASP A 101 -8.39 1.98 6.64
N GLY A 102 -7.20 1.43 6.91
CA GLY A 102 -5.91 1.98 6.53
C GLY A 102 -5.32 2.92 7.58
N SER A 103 -6.01 3.18 8.69
CA SER A 103 -5.47 3.93 9.84
C SER A 103 -4.54 3.09 10.70
N GLU A 104 -4.49 1.77 10.48
CA GLU A 104 -3.64 0.86 11.22
C GLU A 104 -2.16 1.00 10.84
N SER A 105 -1.29 0.64 11.78
CA SER A 105 0.12 0.33 11.50
C SER A 105 0.25 -1.11 11.01
N PHE A 106 1.00 -1.31 9.92
CA PHE A 106 1.18 -2.61 9.28
C PHE A 106 2.61 -3.14 9.48
N TYR A 107 2.71 -4.36 10.02
CA TYR A 107 3.97 -5.07 10.20
C TYR A 107 3.99 -6.31 9.31
N ILE A 108 4.79 -6.26 8.25
CA ILE A 108 4.91 -7.35 7.26
C ILE A 108 6.14 -8.19 7.60
N GLN A 109 5.93 -9.43 8.02
CA GLN A 109 7.02 -10.35 8.33
C GLN A 109 7.46 -11.09 7.06
N LEU A 110 8.59 -10.66 6.50
CA LEU A 110 9.19 -11.31 5.34
C LEU A 110 10.18 -12.41 5.78
N PRO A 111 10.20 -13.56 5.09
CA PRO A 111 11.20 -14.60 5.30
C PRO A 111 12.56 -14.16 4.75
N ASN A 112 13.65 -14.66 5.34
CA ASN A 112 15.01 -14.43 4.83
C ASN A 112 15.23 -14.99 3.42
N GLN A 113 14.52 -16.09 3.09
CA GLN A 113 14.54 -16.73 1.79
C GLN A 113 13.11 -16.86 1.27
N PRO A 114 12.60 -15.85 0.53
CA PRO A 114 11.25 -15.88 0.01
C PRO A 114 11.11 -16.89 -1.13
N GLN A 115 10.05 -17.71 -1.08
CA GLN A 115 9.67 -18.61 -2.16
C GLN A 115 8.53 -18.01 -3.01
N PRO A 116 8.42 -18.37 -4.29
CA PRO A 116 7.28 -17.98 -5.11
C PRO A 116 5.95 -18.34 -4.44
N ARG A 117 5.03 -17.39 -4.37
CA ARG A 117 3.67 -17.55 -3.78
C ARG A 117 3.66 -17.94 -2.30
N GLN A 118 4.76 -17.72 -1.58
CA GLN A 118 4.80 -17.94 -0.14
C GLN A 118 3.81 -17.03 0.59
N ARG A 119 3.09 -17.61 1.55
CA ARG A 119 2.24 -16.86 2.47
C ARG A 119 3.11 -16.12 3.49
N VAL A 120 2.81 -14.84 3.70
CA VAL A 120 3.47 -14.00 4.70
C VAL A 120 2.46 -13.57 5.75
N ARG A 121 2.92 -13.37 6.98
CA ARG A 121 2.07 -12.86 8.05
C ARG A 121 2.16 -11.34 8.07
N VAL A 122 1.01 -10.69 8.03
CA VAL A 122 0.87 -9.25 8.25
C VAL A 122 0.14 -9.06 9.57
N ARG A 123 0.73 -8.29 10.49
CA ARG A 123 0.08 -7.89 11.74
C ARG A 123 -0.34 -6.43 11.63
N THR A 124 -1.52 -6.12 12.12
CA THR A 124 -2.02 -4.75 12.21
C THR A 124 -2.10 -4.33 13.67
N SER A 125 -1.86 -3.06 13.93
CA SER A 125 -2.09 -2.42 15.22
C SER A 125 -2.83 -1.13 14.97
N ARG A 126 -3.93 -0.91 15.68
CA ARG A 126 -4.50 0.43 15.80
C ARG A 126 -3.71 1.13 16.91
N SER A 127 -3.38 2.40 16.72
CA SER A 127 -3.09 3.26 17.87
C SER A 127 -4.44 3.47 18.55
N ASP A 128 -4.66 2.75 19.65
CA ASP A 128 -5.85 2.89 20.48
C ASP A 128 -5.99 4.36 20.88
N GLY A 129 -6.89 5.05 20.19
CA GLY A 129 -7.24 6.43 20.44
C GLY A 129 -8.70 6.51 20.83
N GLY A 130 -9.06 5.90 21.98
CA GLY A 130 -10.37 6.03 22.62
C GLY A 130 -11.48 5.14 22.04
#